data_AF-A0A0G0F7V7-F1
#
_entry.id   AF-A0A0G0F7V7-F1
#
_cell.length_a   1.000
_cell.length_b   1.000
_cell.length_c   1.000
_cell.angle_alpha   90.00
_cell.angle_beta   90.00
_cell.angle_gamma   90.00
#
_symmetry.space_group_name_H-M   'P 1'
#
loop_
_entity.id
_entity.type
_entity.pdbx_description
1 polymer ?
#
loop_
_entity_poly.entity_id
_entity_poly.type
_entity_poly.pdbx_seq_one_letter_code
_entity_poly.pdbx_strand_id
1 'polypeptide(L)' 'MDCGFKLVSREVLNKIPKLESTRGGMINAELAIKADKFGFKVAQVGVTHYPRKSGKPTGANIGVIIQSYLDLFKLWWKLK' A
#
# COMPACT_ATOMS: atom_id res chain seq x y z
N MET A 1 -0.99 -0.35 -7.69
CA MET A 1 -0.68 0.96 -7.05
C MET A 1 0.57 0.76 -6.21
N ASP A 2 1.71 0.60 -6.88
CA ASP A 2 2.92 0.03 -6.29
C ASP A 2 3.99 1.08 -5.99
N CYS A 3 3.71 2.35 -6.32
CA CYS A 3 4.53 3.47 -5.91
C CYS A 3 4.44 3.67 -4.39
N GLY A 4 5.59 3.81 -3.72
CA GLY A 4 5.66 4.12 -2.28
C GLY A 4 5.26 5.57 -1.95
N PHE A 5 5.20 6.45 -2.94
CA PHE A 5 4.87 7.86 -2.76
C PHE A 5 3.36 8.08 -2.89
N LYS A 6 2.72 8.58 -1.82
CA LYS A 6 1.28 8.88 -1.78
C LYS A 6 1.05 10.15 -0.99
N LEU A 7 0.15 10.98 -1.48
CA LEU A 7 -0.42 12.11 -0.76
C LEU A 7 -1.85 11.77 -0.38
N VAL A 8 -2.16 11.87 0.91
CA VAL A 8 -3.46 11.49 1.47
C VAL A 8 -3.96 12.64 2.31
N SER A 9 -5.18 13.12 2.04
CA SER A 9 -5.81 14.13 2.90
C SER A 9 -6.03 13.56 4.30
N ARG A 10 -5.85 14.39 5.33
CA ARG A 10 -6.09 14.01 6.72
C ARG A 10 -7.51 13.50 6.94
N GLU A 11 -8.48 14.02 6.21
CA GLU A 11 -9.88 13.59 6.29
C GLU A 11 -10.07 12.12 5.90
N VAL A 12 -9.30 11.63 4.93
CA VAL A 12 -9.33 10.22 4.53
C VAL A 12 -8.91 9.34 5.70
N LEU A 13 -7.80 9.68 6.36
CA LEU A 13 -7.27 8.93 7.50
C LEU A 13 -8.20 8.93 8.71
N ASN A 14 -8.99 9.99 8.88
CA ASN A 14 -9.96 10.10 9.98
C ASN A 14 -11.25 9.32 9.70
N LYS A 15 -11.69 9.20 8.44
CA LYS A 15 -12.97 8.56 8.10
C LYS A 15 -12.84 7.07 7.79
N ILE A 16 -11.72 6.62 7.22
CA ILE A 16 -11.57 5.20 6.91
C ILE A 16 -11.26 4.37 8.16
N PRO A 17 -11.70 3.10 8.24
CA PRO A 17 -11.33 2.20 9.31
C PRO A 17 -9.82 1.99 9.34
N LYS A 18 -9.25 1.89 10.55
CA LYS A 18 -7.80 1.70 10.77
C LYS A 18 -7.24 0.62 9.84
N LEU A 19 -6.12 0.94 9.19
CA LEU A 19 -5.44 0.00 8.31
C LEU A 19 -4.91 -1.17 9.13
N GLU A 20 -5.20 -2.38 8.67
CA GLU A 20 -4.85 -3.62 9.37
C GLU A 20 -3.62 -4.30 8.75
N SER A 21 -3.26 -3.92 7.52
CA SER A 21 -2.06 -4.39 6.85
C SER A 21 -0.83 -3.85 7.59
N THR A 22 -0.09 -4.75 8.24
CA THR A 22 1.05 -4.39 9.09
C THR A 22 2.38 -4.28 8.32
N ARG A 23 2.51 -4.89 7.13
CA ARG A 23 3.74 -4.87 6.32
C ARG A 23 3.46 -4.85 4.80
N GLY A 24 4.42 -4.30 4.06
CA GLY A 24 4.54 -4.46 2.60
C GLY A 24 3.65 -3.54 1.74
N GLY A 25 3.53 -3.90 0.46
CA GLY A 25 2.72 -3.19 -0.54
C GLY A 25 1.21 -3.28 -0.30
N MET A 26 0.75 -4.19 0.57
CA MET A 26 -0.69 -4.41 0.83
C MET A 26 -1.37 -3.23 1.51
N ILE A 27 -0.66 -2.47 2.32
CA ILE A 27 -1.21 -1.25 2.93
C ILE A 27 -1.68 -0.24 1.88
N ASN A 28 -1.06 -0.25 0.70
CA ASN A 28 -1.42 0.63 -0.41
C ASN A 28 -2.75 0.20 -1.03
N ALA A 29 -2.95 -1.10 -1.22
CA ALA A 29 -4.18 -1.66 -1.75
C ALA A 29 -5.33 -1.47 -0.76
N GLU A 30 -5.11 -1.77 0.51
CA GLU A 30 -6.12 -1.58 1.57
C GLU A 30 -6.54 -0.11 1.68
N LEU A 31 -5.58 0.83 1.68
CA LEU A 31 -5.86 2.25 1.70
C LEU A 31 -6.70 2.68 0.47
N ALA A 32 -6.33 2.23 -0.73
CA ALA A 32 -7.06 2.57 -1.95
C ALA A 32 -8.50 2.02 -1.93
N ILE A 33 -8.68 0.75 -1.56
CA ILE A 33 -9.99 0.10 -1.46
C ILE A 33 -10.88 0.79 -0.42
N LYS A 34 -10.33 1.11 0.76
CA LYS A 34 -11.08 1.79 1.82
C LYS A 34 -11.42 3.24 1.43
N ALA A 35 -10.49 3.97 0.81
CA ALA A 35 -10.76 5.32 0.33
C ALA A 35 -11.91 5.33 -0.70
N ASP A 36 -11.88 4.39 -1.65
CA ASP A 36 -12.92 4.24 -2.67
C ASP A 36 -14.28 3.87 -2.05
N LYS A 37 -14.31 2.87 -1.14
CA LYS A 37 -15.54 2.48 -0.40
C LYS A 37 -16.19 3.63 0.38
N PHE A 38 -15.40 4.59 0.86
CA PHE A 38 -15.89 5.75 1.62
C PHE A 38 -16.15 6.97 0.74
N GLY A 39 -16.13 6.81 -0.59
CA GLY A 39 -16.50 7.85 -1.56
C GLY A 39 -15.41 8.92 -1.78
N PHE A 40 -14.17 8.65 -1.39
CA PHE A 40 -13.06 9.55 -1.67
C PHE A 40 -12.53 9.37 -3.09
N LYS A 41 -12.05 10.46 -3.68
CA LYS A 41 -11.44 10.44 -5.01
C LYS A 41 -10.01 9.94 -4.94
N VAL A 42 -9.67 8.99 -5.81
CA VAL A 42 -8.31 8.49 -6.00
C VAL A 42 -7.84 8.87 -7.40
N ALA A 43 -6.68 9.52 -7.48
CA ALA A 43 -6.05 9.88 -8.75
C ALA A 43 -4.60 9.41 -8.79
N GLN A 44 -4.11 9.10 -9.99
CA GLN A 44 -2.72 8.75 -10.24
C GLN A 44 -2.05 9.90 -11.00
N VAL A 45 -0.89 10.33 -10.51
CA VAL A 45 -0.07 11.35 -11.16
C VAL A 45 1.28 10.72 -11.49
N GLY A 46 1.74 10.92 -12.72
CA GLY A 46 3.05 10.43 -13.15
C GLY A 46 4.18 11.08 -12.35
N VAL A 47 5.12 10.26 -11.86
CA VAL A 47 6.32 10.73 -11.17
C VAL A 47 7.56 10.04 -11.71
N THR A 48 8.65 10.80 -11.84
CA THR A 48 9.94 10.27 -12.29
C THR A 48 10.61 9.53 -11.13
N HIS A 49 10.83 8.23 -11.32
CA HIS A 49 11.56 7.42 -10.36
C HIS A 49 13.06 7.50 -10.66
N TYR A 50 13.85 8.00 -9.72
CA TYR A 50 15.30 8.08 -9.88
C TYR A 50 15.98 6.84 -9.28
N PRO A 51 17.07 6.35 -9.89
CA PRO A 51 17.83 5.23 -9.35
C PRO A 51 18.41 5.61 -7.98
N ARG A 52 18.37 4.65 -7.05
CA ARG A 52 19.00 4.80 -5.74
C ARG A 52 20.51 4.93 -5.92
N LYS A 53 21.11 6.00 -5.39
CA LYS A 53 22.56 6.27 -5.50
C LYS A 53 23.39 5.59 -4.41
N SER A 54 22.81 5.24 -3.26
CA SER A 54 23.51 4.61 -2.13
C SER A 54 22.58 3.74 -1.27
N GLY A 55 23.16 2.77 -0.55
CA GLY A 55 22.44 1.81 0.29
C GLY A 55 21.95 0.55 -0.46
N LYS A 56 21.66 -0.53 0.28
CA LYS A 56 21.18 -1.80 -0.30
C LYS A 56 19.64 -1.90 -0.27
N PRO A 57 18.98 -2.33 -1.35
CA PRO A 57 17.55 -2.62 -1.34
C PRO A 57 17.26 -3.83 -0.46
N THR A 58 16.34 -3.70 0.49
CA THR A 58 15.92 -4.79 1.40
C THR A 58 14.65 -5.50 0.93
N GLY A 59 13.94 -4.93 -0.06
CA GLY A 59 12.65 -5.44 -0.53
C GLY A 59 12.71 -6.71 -1.37
N ALA A 60 13.85 -7.03 -1.99
CA ALA A 60 14.01 -8.21 -2.85
C ALA A 60 14.51 -9.45 -2.11
N ASN A 61 14.46 -9.46 -0.77
CA ASN A 61 14.80 -10.64 0.00
C ASN A 61 13.68 -11.68 -0.14
N ILE A 62 14.04 -12.94 -0.41
CA ILE A 62 13.11 -14.07 -0.58
C ILE A 62 12.12 -14.17 0.60
N GLY A 63 12.58 -13.90 1.83
CA GLY A 63 11.70 -13.90 3.01
C GLY A 63 10.62 -12.80 2.96
N VAL A 64 10.94 -11.63 2.41
CA VAL A 64 9.98 -10.53 2.23
C VAL A 64 8.97 -10.85 1.12
N ILE A 65 9.42 -11.52 0.05
CA ILE A 65 8.57 -11.96 -1.05
C ILE A 65 7.53 -12.97 -0.53
N ILE A 66 7.96 -14.03 0.15
CA ILE A 66 7.07 -15.05 0.71
C ILE A 66 6.07 -14.43 1.69
N GLN A 67 6.53 -13.55 2.59
CA GLN A 67 5.66 -12.85 3.53
C GLN A 67 4.61 -12.00 2.81
N SER A 68 4.98 -11.33 1.72
CA SER A 68 4.05 -10.49 0.93
C SER A 68 2.92 -11.32 0.31
N TYR A 69 3.20 -12.55 -0.14
CA TYR A 69 2.17 -13.46 -0.65
C TYR A 69 1.24 -13.96 0.46
N LEU A 70 1.77 -14.27 1.64
CA LEU A 70 0.94 -14.66 2.79
C LEU A 70 0.03 -13.51 3.24
N ASP A 71 0.55 -12.28 3.26
CA ASP A 71 -0.21 -11.08 3.59
C ASP A 71 -1.32 -10.82 2.55
N LEU A 72 -1.05 -11.06 1.26
CA LEU A 72 -2.04 -10.97 0.19
C LEU A 72 -3.20 -11.98 0.39
N PHE A 73 -2.88 -13.24 0.69
CA PHE A 73 -3.90 -14.26 0.97
C PHE A 73 -4.75 -13.90 2.19
N LYS A 74 -4.13 -13.38 3.24
CA LYS A 74 -4.82 -12.94 4.46
C LYS A 74 -5.74 -11.75 4.19
N LEU A 75 -5.29 -10.78 3.39
CA LEU A 75 -6.10 -9.63 2.98
C LEU A 75 -7.30 -10.08 2.14
N TRP A 76 -7.09 -11.02 1.20
CA TRP A 76 -8.16 -11.57 0.37
C TRP A 76 -9.27 -12.24 1.21
N TRP A 77 -8.89 -13.00 2.24
CA TRP A 77 -9.85 -13.63 3.14
C TRP A 77 -10.63 -12.61 3.98
N LYS A 78 -9.99 -11.51 4.39
CA LYS A 78 -10.63 -10.46 5.21
C LYS A 78 -11.55 -9.52 4.43
N LEU A 79 -11.33 -9.38 3.12
CA LEU A 79 -12.12 -8.51 2.24
C LEU A 79 -13.31 -9.23 1.60
N LYS A 80 -13.39 -10.56 1.73
CA LYS A 80 -14.58 -11.35 1.43
C LYS A 80 -15.61 -11.23 2.55
#